data_AF-A0A7S1DHQ6-F1
#
_entry.id   AF-A0A7S1DHQ6-F1
#
_cell.length_a   1.000
_cell.length_b   1.000
_cell.length_c   1.000
_cell.angle_alpha   90.00
_cell.angle_beta   90.00
_cell.angle_gamma   90.00
#
_symmetry.space_group_name_H-M   'P 1'
#
loop_
_entity.id
_entity.type
_entity.pdbx_description
1 polymer ?
#
loop_
_entity_poly.entity_id
_entity_poly.type
_entity_poly.pdbx_seq_one_letter_code
_entity_poly.pdbx_strand_id
1 'polypeptide(L)'
;PSSQSHDDAVMATSDDAAVSKLSAVQLKYLEDPYIQHMVAQPTRRAPLINRGYYSRVRHIRKALDSFLELSESVGEQPQVVSLGAGLDTMWWCLRDEGKAPKGGWYEVDYEKVVRSKREVVLRTPPLSRAL
;
A
#
# COMPACT_ATOMS: atom_id res chain seq x y z
N PRO A 1 -27.35 14.28 4.67
CA PRO A 1 -26.62 15.32 3.90
C PRO A 1 -25.21 15.67 4.45
N SER A 2 -24.80 15.17 5.62
CA SER A 2 -23.48 15.43 6.24
C SER A 2 -22.45 14.30 6.08
N SER A 3 -22.86 13.12 5.61
CA SER A 3 -21.96 11.96 5.44
C SER A 3 -21.07 12.07 4.20
N GLN A 4 -21.63 12.54 3.08
CA GLN A 4 -20.95 12.50 1.78
C GLN A 4 -19.71 13.39 1.71
N SER A 5 -19.74 14.61 2.28
CA SER A 5 -18.56 15.48 2.32
C SER A 5 -17.50 15.01 3.33
N HIS A 6 -17.92 14.31 4.39
CA HIS A 6 -17.01 13.71 5.35
C HIS A 6 -16.29 12.51 4.73
N ASP A 7 -17.03 11.68 4.00
CA ASP A 7 -16.48 10.53 3.27
C ASP A 7 -15.49 10.99 2.19
N ASP A 8 -15.80 12.07 1.45
CA ASP A 8 -14.87 12.66 0.48
C ASP A 8 -13.56 13.15 1.12
N ALA A 9 -13.64 13.80 2.29
CA ALA A 9 -12.45 14.23 3.04
C ALA A 9 -11.63 13.03 3.55
N VAL A 10 -12.29 11.97 4.03
CA VAL A 10 -11.63 10.73 4.44
C VAL A 10 -10.92 10.07 3.25
N MET A 11 -11.56 10.01 2.08
CA MET A 11 -10.97 9.40 0.88
C MET A 11 -9.76 10.19 0.37
N ALA A 12 -9.76 11.51 0.48
CA ALA A 12 -8.61 12.36 0.12
C ALA A 12 -7.35 12.07 0.97
N THR A 13 -7.50 11.48 2.16
CA THR A 13 -6.34 11.09 3.00
C THR A 13 -5.53 9.96 2.38
N SER A 14 -6.15 9.11 1.54
CA SER A 14 -5.45 8.03 0.83
C SER A 14 -4.43 8.57 -0.18
N ASP A 15 -4.79 9.65 -0.90
CA ASP A 15 -3.90 10.32 -1.85
C ASP A 15 -2.74 11.01 -1.13
N ASP A 16 -3.00 11.75 -0.04
CA ASP A 16 -1.95 12.41 0.75
C ASP A 16 -0.94 11.39 1.29
N ALA A 17 -1.44 10.22 1.71
CA ALA A 17 -0.61 9.14 2.19
C ALA A 17 0.26 8.51 1.10
N ALA A 18 -0.31 8.26 -0.09
CA ALA A 18 0.42 7.74 -1.23
C ALA A 18 1.53 8.72 -1.69
N VAL A 19 1.20 10.02 -1.77
CA VAL A 19 2.16 11.09 -2.10
C VAL A 19 3.30 11.12 -1.07
N SER A 20 2.98 11.01 0.22
CA SER A 20 3.99 11.03 1.29
C SER A 20 4.89 9.79 1.27
N LYS A 21 4.32 8.60 1.00
CA LYS A 21 5.09 7.36 0.78
C LYS A 21 6.00 7.49 -0.44
N LEU A 22 5.51 8.02 -1.56
CA LEU A 22 6.32 8.26 -2.76
C LEU A 22 7.47 9.24 -2.50
N SER A 23 7.24 10.34 -1.76
CA SER A 23 8.30 11.28 -1.36
C SER A 23 9.42 10.56 -0.58
N ALA A 24 9.05 9.68 0.36
CA ALA A 24 10.03 8.89 1.10
C ALA A 24 10.82 7.91 0.20
N VAL A 25 10.15 7.28 -0.77
CA VAL A 25 10.78 6.37 -1.75
C VAL A 25 11.75 7.10 -2.67
N GLN A 26 11.36 8.26 -3.22
CA GLN A 26 12.22 9.07 -4.08
C GLN A 26 13.50 9.51 -3.37
N LEU A 27 13.41 9.77 -2.06
CA LEU A 27 14.54 10.11 -1.19
C LEU A 27 15.22 8.90 -0.55
N LYS A 28 14.94 7.68 -1.02
CA LYS A 28 15.60 6.42 -0.62
C LYS A 28 15.44 6.06 0.86
N TYR A 29 14.41 6.57 1.52
CA TYR A 29 14.01 6.05 2.84
C TYR A 29 13.40 4.64 2.71
N LEU A 30 12.63 4.41 1.65
CA LEU A 30 11.89 3.17 1.41
C LEU A 30 12.17 2.67 -0.01
N GLU A 31 12.02 1.35 -0.17
CA GLU A 31 12.05 0.69 -1.48
C GLU A 31 10.65 0.24 -1.81
N ASP A 32 10.08 0.82 -2.86
CA ASP A 32 8.76 0.49 -3.36
C ASP A 32 8.69 0.92 -4.83
N PRO A 33 8.95 0.01 -5.78
CA PRO A 33 8.97 0.37 -7.19
C PRO A 33 7.58 0.67 -7.76
N TYR A 34 6.52 0.40 -6.99
CA TYR A 34 5.14 0.41 -7.47
C TYR A 34 4.37 1.68 -7.10
N ILE A 35 4.68 2.30 -5.95
CA ILE A 35 3.91 3.46 -5.43
C ILE A 35 3.89 4.64 -6.41
N GLN A 36 4.91 4.79 -7.26
CA GLN A 36 4.95 5.83 -8.28
C GLN A 36 3.80 5.76 -9.29
N HIS A 37 3.23 4.56 -9.51
CA HIS A 37 2.11 4.38 -10.43
C HIS A 37 0.78 4.80 -9.82
N MET A 38 0.70 4.82 -8.48
CA MET A 38 -0.53 5.17 -7.76
C MET A 38 -0.70 6.68 -7.55
N VAL A 39 0.37 7.46 -7.73
CA VAL A 39 0.36 8.90 -7.45
C VAL A 39 0.37 9.70 -8.75
N ALA A 40 -0.68 10.48 -9.00
CA ALA A 40 -0.76 11.34 -10.18
C ALA A 40 0.18 12.56 -10.11
N GLN A 41 0.31 13.17 -8.93
CA GLN A 41 1.12 14.37 -8.72
C GLN A 41 2.11 14.17 -7.56
N PRO A 42 3.34 13.72 -7.87
CA PRO A 42 4.39 13.58 -6.87
C PRO A 42 4.72 14.93 -6.23
N THR A 43 4.72 14.98 -4.90
CA THR A 43 5.06 16.19 -4.13
C THR A 43 6.04 15.83 -3.02
N ARG A 44 7.16 16.57 -2.94
CA ARG A 44 8.17 16.37 -1.90
C ARG A 44 7.62 16.79 -0.54
N ARG A 45 7.82 15.94 0.48
CA ARG A 45 7.47 16.23 1.87
C ARG A 45 8.68 16.63 2.69
N ALA A 46 8.43 17.31 3.81
CA ALA A 46 9.46 17.69 4.77
C ALA A 46 10.19 16.44 5.32
N PRO A 47 11.49 16.54 5.68
CA PRO A 47 12.25 15.40 6.19
C PRO A 47 11.60 14.68 7.37
N LEU A 48 10.93 15.41 8.27
CA LEU A 48 10.22 14.83 9.41
C LEU A 48 9.07 13.90 8.96
N ILE A 49 8.34 14.28 7.92
CA ILE A 49 7.26 13.46 7.34
C ILE A 49 7.84 12.20 6.71
N ASN A 50 8.92 12.32 5.93
CA ASN A 50 9.57 11.15 5.32
C ASN A 50 10.08 10.16 6.37
N ARG A 51 10.64 10.66 7.50
CA ARG A 51 11.03 9.83 8.65
C ARG A 51 9.83 9.14 9.30
N GLY A 52 8.71 9.86 9.43
CA GLY A 52 7.45 9.28 9.92
C GLY A 52 6.96 8.13 9.02
N TYR A 53 6.96 8.33 7.70
CA TYR A 53 6.59 7.30 6.73
C TYR A 53 7.55 6.12 6.71
N TYR A 54 8.86 6.38 6.82
CA TYR A 54 9.85 5.32 6.98
C TYR A 54 9.50 4.41 8.16
N SER A 55 9.32 5.02 9.34
CA SER A 55 8.98 4.27 10.55
C SER A 55 7.67 3.53 10.38
N ARG A 56 6.61 4.18 9.91
CA ARG A 56 5.29 3.56 9.69
C ARG A 56 5.42 2.31 8.79
N VAL A 57 6.02 2.46 7.62
CA VAL A 57 6.11 1.38 6.63
C VAL A 57 7.01 0.25 7.13
N ARG A 58 8.16 0.56 7.74
CA ARG A 58 9.08 -0.47 8.24
C ARG A 58 8.51 -1.28 9.40
N HIS A 59 7.75 -0.67 10.31
CA HIS A 59 7.15 -1.41 11.42
C HIS A 59 6.04 -2.35 10.95
N ILE A 60 5.15 -1.89 10.06
CA ILE A 60 4.13 -2.75 9.44
C ILE A 60 4.79 -3.88 8.66
N ARG A 61 5.83 -3.57 7.89
CA ARG A 61 6.55 -4.58 7.12
C ARG A 61 7.18 -5.64 8.01
N LYS A 62 7.84 -5.24 9.09
CA LYS A 62 8.44 -6.17 10.06
C LYS A 62 7.39 -7.08 10.70
N ALA A 63 6.25 -6.53 11.10
CA ALA A 63 5.15 -7.31 11.68
C ALA A 63 4.59 -8.32 10.66
N LEU A 64 4.47 -7.90 9.41
CA LEU A 64 4.00 -8.74 8.31
C LEU A 64 4.99 -9.87 8.00
N ASP A 65 6.28 -9.57 7.86
CA ASP A 65 7.32 -10.60 7.67
C ASP A 65 7.29 -11.63 8.80
N SER A 66 7.23 -11.20 10.07
CA SER A 66 7.15 -12.12 11.21
C SER A 66 5.89 -12.98 11.21
N PHE A 67 4.74 -12.43 10.81
CA PHE A 67 3.49 -13.19 10.68
C PHE A 67 3.61 -14.26 9.60
N LEU A 68 4.10 -13.89 8.42
CA LEU A 68 4.25 -14.80 7.27
C LEU A 68 5.23 -15.94 7.57
N GLU A 69 6.39 -15.60 8.17
CA GLU A 69 7.41 -16.58 8.59
C GLU A 69 6.86 -17.54 9.63
N LEU A 70 6.13 -17.05 10.63
CA LEU A 70 5.52 -17.90 11.66
C LEU A 70 4.48 -18.85 11.05
N SER A 71 3.58 -18.35 10.18
CA SER A 71 2.57 -19.18 9.52
C SER A 71 3.20 -20.30 8.69
N GLU A 72 4.26 -19.99 7.93
CA GLU A 72 4.97 -21.02 7.16
C GLU A 72 5.64 -22.05 8.07
N SER A 73 6.21 -21.63 9.20
CA SER A 73 6.87 -22.55 10.16
C SER A 73 5.91 -23.56 10.80
N VAL A 74 4.62 -23.24 10.88
CA VAL A 74 3.57 -24.13 11.40
C VAL A 74 2.77 -24.83 10.29
N GLY A 75 3.18 -24.68 9.02
CA GLY A 75 2.54 -25.33 7.88
C GLY A 75 1.21 -24.72 7.44
N GLU A 76 0.90 -23.50 7.90
CA GLU A 76 -0.34 -22.79 7.58
C GLU A 76 -0.19 -21.86 6.37
N GLN A 77 -1.29 -21.58 5.69
CA GLN A 77 -1.32 -20.62 4.57
C GLN A 77 -1.88 -19.27 5.05
N PRO A 78 -1.02 -18.26 5.30
CA PRO A 78 -1.47 -17.01 5.86
C PRO A 78 -2.37 -16.24 4.89
N GLN A 79 -3.42 -15.61 5.42
CA GLN A 79 -4.25 -14.64 4.72
C GLN A 79 -4.00 -13.26 5.32
N VAL A 80 -3.92 -12.22 4.48
CA VAL A 80 -3.77 -10.84 4.93
C VAL A 80 -4.96 -10.01 4.48
N VAL A 81 -5.61 -9.33 5.42
CA VAL A 81 -6.71 -8.41 5.15
C VAL A 81 -6.27 -6.99 5.52
N SER A 82 -6.01 -6.17 4.51
CA SER A 82 -5.64 -4.76 4.67
C SER A 82 -6.91 -3.89 4.70
N LEU A 83 -7.24 -3.37 5.89
CA LEU A 83 -8.42 -2.53 6.11
C LEU A 83 -8.05 -1.05 5.94
N GLY A 84 -8.80 -0.34 5.08
CA GLY A 84 -8.42 1.01 4.66
C GLY A 84 -7.12 0.97 3.86
N ALA A 85 -7.02 0.02 2.92
CA ALA A 85 -5.79 -0.24 2.18
C ALA A 85 -5.32 0.96 1.35
N GLY A 86 -6.24 1.87 0.99
CA GLY A 86 -5.96 3.01 0.14
C GLY A 86 -5.22 2.58 -1.12
N LEU A 87 -4.19 3.34 -1.45
CA LEU A 87 -3.33 3.09 -2.61
C LEU A 87 -2.06 2.28 -2.27
N ASP A 88 -2.11 1.45 -1.23
CA ASP A 88 -0.95 0.65 -0.82
C ASP A 88 -0.47 -0.31 -1.91
N THR A 89 0.81 -0.61 -1.88
CA THR A 89 1.53 -1.39 -2.89
C THR A 89 2.31 -2.56 -2.29
N MET A 90 2.13 -2.84 -0.99
CA MET A 90 2.92 -3.82 -0.25
C MET A 90 2.83 -5.22 -0.85
N TRP A 91 1.68 -5.61 -1.39
CA TRP A 91 1.51 -6.92 -2.02
C TRP A 91 2.44 -7.15 -3.21
N TRP A 92 2.58 -6.17 -4.11
CA TRP A 92 3.50 -6.29 -5.24
C TRP A 92 4.95 -6.39 -4.77
N CYS A 93 5.34 -5.60 -3.76
CA CYS A 93 6.68 -5.69 -3.15
C CYS A 93 6.93 -7.10 -2.56
N LEU A 94 5.98 -7.62 -1.77
CA LEU A 94 6.06 -8.97 -1.21
C LEU A 94 6.14 -10.05 -2.29
N ARG A 95 5.37 -9.92 -3.37
CA ARG A 95 5.39 -10.88 -4.48
C ARG A 95 6.76 -10.94 -5.13
N ASP A 96 7.36 -9.79 -5.42
CA ASP A 96 8.70 -9.75 -6.04
C ASP A 96 9.77 -10.35 -5.14
N GLU A 97 9.58 -10.27 -3.82
CA GLU A 97 10.44 -10.90 -2.82
C GLU A 97 10.15 -12.41 -2.62
N GLY A 98 9.15 -12.97 -3.31
CA GLY A 98 8.71 -14.35 -3.11
C GLY A 98 7.97 -14.60 -1.79
N LYS A 99 7.48 -13.55 -1.14
CA LYS A 99 6.86 -13.55 0.19
C LYS A 99 5.36 -13.23 0.18
N ALA A 100 4.70 -13.23 -0.99
CA ALA A 100 3.27 -13.01 -1.04
C ALA A 100 2.51 -14.09 -0.22
N PRO A 101 1.51 -13.72 0.61
CA PRO A 101 0.78 -14.68 1.43
C PRO A 101 0.06 -15.72 0.57
N LYS A 102 0.37 -17.00 0.80
CA LYS A 102 -0.17 -18.13 0.04
C LYS A 102 -1.68 -18.29 0.19
N GLY A 103 -2.25 -17.89 1.32
CA GLY A 103 -3.69 -17.94 1.59
C GLY A 103 -4.49 -16.76 1.02
N GLY A 104 -3.82 -15.74 0.48
CA GLY A 104 -4.46 -14.60 -0.19
C GLY A 104 -4.17 -13.23 0.45
N TRP A 105 -4.31 -12.19 -0.36
CA TRP A 105 -4.23 -10.79 0.03
C TRP A 105 -5.52 -10.09 -0.33
N TYR A 106 -6.20 -9.54 0.66
CA TYR A 106 -7.49 -8.89 0.53
C TYR A 106 -7.38 -7.44 0.96
N GLU A 107 -7.88 -6.54 0.12
CA GLU A 107 -7.91 -5.12 0.42
C GLU A 107 -9.36 -4.67 0.55
N VAL A 108 -9.65 -3.94 1.63
CA VAL A 108 -10.98 -3.39 1.90
C VAL A 108 -10.85 -1.89 2.03
N ASP A 109 -11.64 -1.15 1.27
CA ASP A 109 -11.75 0.30 1.32
C ASP A 109 -13.11 0.74 0.78
N TYR A 110 -13.39 2.04 0.82
CA TYR A 110 -14.58 2.62 0.18
C TYR A 110 -14.58 2.35 -1.32
N GLU A 111 -15.79 2.15 -1.87
CA GLU A 111 -15.97 1.78 -3.27
C GLU A 111 -15.22 2.71 -4.24
N LYS A 112 -15.25 4.02 -4.01
CA LYS A 112 -14.56 5.02 -4.85
C LYS A 112 -13.04 4.84 -4.84
N VAL A 113 -12.45 4.55 -3.67
CA VAL A 113 -11.00 4.30 -3.52
C VAL A 113 -10.61 3.01 -4.24
N VAL A 114 -11.38 1.94 -4.02
CA VAL A 114 -11.15 0.64 -4.70
C VAL A 114 -11.29 0.77 -6.21
N ARG A 115 -12.32 1.47 -6.71
CA ARG A 115 -12.51 1.72 -8.15
C ARG A 115 -11.33 2.49 -8.74
N SER A 116 -10.92 3.59 -8.09
CA SER A 116 -9.76 4.39 -8.51
C SER A 116 -8.49 3.54 -8.59
N LYS A 117 -8.17 2.80 -7.51
CA LYS A 117 -7.00 1.90 -7.50
C LYS A 117 -7.07 0.84 -8.58
N ARG A 118 -8.23 0.19 -8.75
CA ARG A 118 -8.44 -0.83 -9.78
C ARG A 118 -8.19 -0.28 -11.19
N GLU A 119 -8.69 0.91 -11.50
CA GLU A 119 -8.44 1.56 -12.80
C GLU A 119 -6.95 1.81 -13.03
N VAL A 120 -6.24 2.30 -12.00
CA VAL A 120 -4.77 2.48 -12.06
C VAL A 120 -4.06 1.15 -12.30
N VAL A 121 -4.43 0.09 -11.57
CA VAL A 121 -3.82 -1.23 -11.70
C VAL A 121 -4.02 -1.79 -13.11
N LEU A 122 -5.27 -1.79 -13.61
CA LEU A 122 -5.61 -2.37 -14.91
C LEU A 122 -4.93 -1.64 -16.08
N ARG A 123 -4.76 -0.32 -15.99
CA ARG A 123 -4.10 0.48 -17.05
C ARG A 123 -2.57 0.47 -16.97
N THR A 124 -1.99 -0.08 -15.90
CA THR A 124 -0.54 -0.03 -15.66
C THR A 124 0.05 -1.44 -15.82
N PRO A 125 0.74 -1.76 -16.93
CA PRO A 125 1.22 -3.11 -17.21
C PRO A 125 2.09 -3.75 -16.11
N PRO A 126 3.02 -3.02 -15.45
CA PRO A 126 3.77 -3.56 -14.32
C PRO A 126 2.91 -4.01 -13.13
N LEU A 127 1.72 -3.42 -12.95
CA LEU A 127 0.80 -3.78 -11.86
C LEU A 127 -0.17 -4.89 -12.27
N SER A 128 -0.73 -4.82 -13.48
CA SER A 128 -1.77 -5.74 -13.95
C SER A 128 -1.24 -7.10 -14.36
N ARG A 129 -0.07 -7.21 -15.00
CA ARG A 129 0.55 -8.51 -15.38
C ARG A 129 0.97 -9.36 -14.17
N ALA A 130 0.93 -8.72 -13.03
CA ALA A 130 1.50 -9.13 -11.78
C ALA A 130 0.45 -9.80 -10.89
N LEU A 131 -0.83 -9.64 -11.25
CA LEU A 131 -2.03 -10.32 -10.75
C LEU A 131 -2.30 -11.59 -11.58
#